data_AF-A0A9P6NVB0-F1
#
_entry.id   AF-A0A9P6NVB0-F1
#
_cell.length_a   1.000
_cell.length_b   1.000
_cell.length_c   1.000
_cell.angle_alpha   90.00
_cell.angle_beta   90.00
_cell.angle_gamma   90.00
#
_symmetry.space_group_name_H-M   'P 1'
#
loop_
_entity.id
_entity.type
_entity.pdbx_description
1 polymer ?
#
loop_
_entity_poly.entity_id
_entity_poly.type
_entity_poly.pdbx_seq_one_letter_code
_entity_poly.pdbx_strand_id
1 'polypeptide(L)'
;MVPTVDNRRKGNDIVDNNVFNVTYTEDQGPQHPFAMGKSIIEKNPFTYKTYPRTPPTSPTLYPSNTVASDKISNFSNNSNNNNSDDSDSSTDDSIVYNLQSLLSITKSMFFKNAENKDLFDYAFYTTTDIYNNITKQLPRLPKFMNASKFGKLIKDKDFGERVSKRVEGKNIKGRMLYKLKHNAIGNLVESTSAFRTEINNDGSNWINVGYVRKSPGIESVATRQGLLEAMIMKLRNRCLCRYIFASTSSTSSSPILERDFLADNNTNSNNNTKATSLAYCDGDTQAMIDFIGHSIKKIRLCVISYAGLSNNPGD
;
A
#
# COMPACT_ATOMS: atom_id res chain seq x y z
N MET A 1 -26.34 10.28 -1.90
CA MET A 1 -26.99 11.59 -2.07
C MET A 1 -26.73 12.04 -3.50
N VAL A 2 -27.76 12.26 -4.31
CA VAL A 2 -27.60 12.66 -5.72
C VAL A 2 -27.35 14.16 -5.78
N PRO A 3 -26.30 14.65 -6.49
CA PRO A 3 -26.05 16.09 -6.59
C PRO A 3 -27.23 16.83 -7.23
N THR A 4 -27.66 17.94 -6.62
CA THR A 4 -28.67 18.86 -7.16
C THR A 4 -28.17 19.54 -8.43
N VAL A 5 -29.09 20.03 -9.26
CA VAL A 5 -28.77 20.69 -10.55
C VAL A 5 -27.83 21.87 -10.35
N ASP A 6 -28.06 22.70 -9.33
CA ASP A 6 -27.21 23.85 -9.02
C ASP A 6 -25.80 23.44 -8.59
N ASN A 7 -25.67 22.34 -7.83
CA ASN A 7 -24.35 21.81 -7.43
C ASN A 7 -23.59 21.23 -8.62
N ARG A 8 -24.28 20.60 -9.58
CA ARG A 8 -23.65 20.15 -10.83
C ARG A 8 -23.19 21.31 -11.68
N ARG A 9 -24.00 22.36 -11.79
CA ARG A 9 -23.63 23.58 -12.53
C ARG A 9 -22.39 24.23 -11.93
N LYS A 10 -22.37 24.44 -10.61
CA LYS A 10 -21.19 24.98 -9.91
C LYS A 10 -19.95 24.09 -10.09
N GLY A 11 -20.10 22.76 -10.01
CA GLY A 11 -19.00 21.83 -10.26
C GLY A 11 -18.45 21.93 -11.69
N ASN A 12 -19.33 22.05 -12.69
CA ASN A 12 -18.91 22.23 -14.08
C ASN A 12 -18.22 23.57 -14.31
N ASP A 13 -18.73 24.65 -13.73
CA ASP A 13 -18.12 25.99 -13.85
C ASP A 13 -16.69 26.01 -13.27
N ILE A 14 -16.43 25.26 -12.18
CA ILE A 14 -15.08 25.11 -11.60
C ILE A 14 -14.13 24.37 -12.55
N VAL A 15 -14.60 23.30 -13.20
CA VAL A 15 -13.79 22.51 -14.15
C VAL A 15 -13.55 23.30 -15.44
N ASP A 16 -14.52 24.09 -15.88
CA ASP A 16 -14.43 24.88 -17.11
C ASP A 16 -13.47 26.06 -16.99
N ASN A 17 -13.43 26.70 -15.83
CA ASN A 17 -12.52 27.81 -15.57
C ASN A 17 -11.08 27.35 -15.25
N ASN A 18 -10.83 26.05 -15.14
CA ASN A 18 -9.48 25.50 -14.92
C ASN A 18 -8.70 25.36 -16.23
N VAL A 19 -7.37 25.47 -16.17
CA VAL A 19 -6.44 25.22 -17.30
C VAL A 19 -6.31 23.72 -17.61
N PHE A 20 -6.60 22.86 -16.62
CA PHE A 20 -6.56 21.41 -16.74
C PHE A 20 -7.95 20.80 -16.92
N ASN A 21 -8.01 19.64 -17.57
CA ASN A 21 -9.19 18.80 -17.67
C ASN A 21 -8.86 17.35 -17.25
N VAL A 22 -9.87 16.60 -16.83
CA VAL A 22 -9.73 15.19 -16.46
C VAL A 22 -9.83 14.33 -17.71
N THR A 23 -8.79 13.52 -17.97
CA THR A 23 -8.67 12.71 -19.19
C THR A 23 -8.19 11.30 -18.88
N TYR A 24 -8.25 10.43 -19.88
CA TYR A 24 -7.65 9.10 -19.86
C TYR A 24 -7.07 8.76 -21.24
N THR A 25 -6.09 7.85 -21.28
CA THR A 25 -5.59 7.27 -22.53
C THR A 25 -6.31 5.95 -22.81
N GLU A 26 -6.33 5.53 -24.07
CA GLU A 26 -6.94 4.25 -24.45
C GLU A 26 -6.28 3.05 -23.76
N ASP A 27 -4.96 3.08 -23.62
CA ASP A 27 -4.18 1.99 -23.01
C ASP A 27 -4.47 1.82 -21.51
N GLN A 28 -4.72 2.91 -20.80
CA GLN A 28 -5.04 2.87 -19.37
C GLN A 28 -6.55 2.74 -19.12
N GLY A 29 -7.38 3.12 -20.09
CA GLY A 29 -8.83 3.04 -20.01
C GLY A 29 -9.46 4.07 -19.06
N PRO A 30 -10.80 4.16 -19.06
CA PRO A 30 -11.54 5.21 -18.35
C PRO A 30 -11.57 5.05 -16.82
N GLN A 31 -10.93 4.02 -16.25
CA GLN A 31 -10.84 3.84 -14.80
C GLN A 31 -9.57 4.45 -14.19
N HIS A 32 -8.65 4.94 -15.02
CA HIS A 32 -7.40 5.54 -14.61
C HIS A 32 -7.31 7.01 -15.08
N PRO A 33 -8.13 7.91 -14.51
CA PRO A 33 -8.14 9.32 -14.90
C PRO A 33 -6.88 10.04 -14.42
N PHE A 34 -6.41 11.00 -15.21
CA PHE A 34 -5.37 11.95 -14.82
C PHE A 34 -5.66 13.35 -15.37
N ALA A 35 -5.07 14.38 -14.76
CA ALA A 35 -5.23 15.77 -15.19
C ALA A 35 -4.28 16.09 -16.36
N MET A 36 -4.82 16.69 -17.43
CA MET A 36 -4.04 17.12 -18.59
C MET A 36 -4.44 18.52 -19.02
N GLY A 37 -3.48 19.31 -19.52
CA GLY A 37 -3.74 20.69 -19.95
C GLY A 37 -4.69 20.72 -21.15
N LYS A 38 -5.72 21.57 -21.12
CA LYS A 38 -6.73 21.69 -22.20
C LYS A 38 -6.10 21.90 -23.58
N SER A 39 -5.08 22.74 -23.66
CA SER A 39 -4.33 23.02 -24.89
C SER A 39 -3.58 21.81 -25.46
N ILE A 40 -3.19 20.85 -24.61
CA ILE A 40 -2.48 19.63 -25.06
C ILE A 40 -3.48 18.56 -25.50
N ILE A 41 -4.63 18.49 -24.84
CA ILE A 41 -5.75 17.63 -25.23
C ILE A 41 -6.27 18.03 -26.62
N GLU A 42 -6.47 19.33 -26.84
CA GLU A 42 -6.90 19.86 -28.15
C GLU A 42 -5.90 19.57 -29.27
N LYS A 43 -4.60 19.59 -28.96
CA LYS A 43 -3.54 19.24 -29.92
C LYS A 43 -3.46 17.73 -30.21
N ASN A 44 -3.93 16.87 -29.32
CA ASN A 44 -3.80 15.42 -29.43
C ASN A 44 -5.11 14.68 -29.06
N PRO A 45 -6.20 14.88 -29.84
CA PRO A 45 -7.53 14.39 -29.48
C PRO A 45 -7.67 12.86 -29.53
N PHE A 46 -6.78 12.16 -30.23
CA PHE A 46 -6.79 10.69 -30.31
C PHE A 46 -6.06 10.03 -29.13
N THR A 47 -5.10 10.73 -28.54
CA THR A 47 -4.31 10.23 -27.41
C THR A 47 -5.04 10.45 -26.10
N TYR A 48 -5.66 11.63 -25.93
CA TYR A 48 -6.33 12.01 -24.68
C TYR A 48 -7.84 12.04 -24.86
N LYS A 49 -8.53 11.11 -24.21
CA LYS A 49 -9.99 11.01 -24.21
C LYS A 49 -10.54 11.71 -22.96
N THR A 50 -11.61 12.49 -23.13
CA THR A 50 -12.27 13.22 -22.03
C THR A 50 -13.57 12.54 -21.63
N TYR A 51 -13.95 12.64 -20.36
CA TYR A 51 -15.22 12.11 -19.88
C TYR A 51 -16.40 12.97 -20.34
N PRO A 52 -17.56 12.36 -20.66
CA PRO A 52 -18.79 13.12 -20.83
C PRO A 52 -19.15 13.79 -19.51
N ARG A 53 -19.56 15.07 -19.58
CA ARG A 53 -19.83 15.91 -18.39
C ARG A 53 -20.90 15.38 -17.45
N THR A 54 -21.75 14.51 -17.97
CA THR A 54 -22.73 13.78 -17.19
C THR A 54 -22.68 12.33 -17.63
N PRO A 55 -22.61 11.37 -16.71
CA PRO A 55 -23.03 10.02 -17.04
C PRO A 55 -24.48 10.11 -17.53
N PRO A 56 -24.88 9.37 -18.57
CA PRO A 56 -26.30 9.27 -18.92
C PRO A 56 -27.10 8.92 -17.67
N THR A 57 -28.35 9.41 -17.58
CA THR A 57 -29.25 9.34 -16.40
C THR A 57 -29.49 7.91 -15.90
N SER A 58 -29.00 6.91 -16.62
CA SER A 58 -28.74 5.56 -16.16
C SER A 58 -27.54 5.01 -16.94
N PRO A 59 -26.71 4.13 -16.35
CA PRO A 59 -25.74 3.40 -17.13
C PRO A 59 -26.48 2.65 -18.24
N THR A 60 -26.21 2.96 -19.51
CA THR A 60 -26.63 2.11 -20.63
C THR A 60 -25.81 0.84 -20.57
N LEU A 61 -26.27 -0.08 -19.73
CA LEU A 61 -25.91 -1.48 -19.80
C LEU A 61 -26.47 -2.02 -21.11
N TYR A 62 -25.60 -2.52 -21.99
CA TYR A 62 -26.03 -3.49 -22.98
C TYR A 62 -26.73 -4.65 -22.24
N PRO A 63 -27.86 -5.15 -22.75
CA PRO A 63 -28.79 -5.91 -21.93
C PRO A 63 -28.29 -7.34 -21.71
N SER A 64 -28.28 -7.77 -20.45
CA SER A 64 -28.66 -9.14 -20.09
C SER A 64 -29.20 -9.15 -18.66
N ASN A 65 -30.53 -9.05 -18.60
CA ASN A 65 -31.47 -9.68 -17.68
C ASN A 65 -31.14 -9.70 -16.17
N THR A 66 -31.83 -8.82 -15.44
CA THR A 66 -32.71 -9.06 -14.26
C THR A 66 -32.35 -10.23 -13.31
N VAL A 67 -32.39 -10.09 -11.98
CA VAL A 67 -33.53 -9.63 -11.15
C VAL A 67 -33.07 -9.18 -9.73
N ALA A 68 -33.69 -8.08 -9.26
CA ALA A 68 -34.12 -7.64 -7.90
C ALA A 68 -33.43 -8.18 -6.62
N SER A 69 -32.94 -7.27 -5.74
CA SER A 69 -33.57 -6.74 -4.49
C SER A 69 -33.28 -7.64 -3.26
N ASP A 70 -33.09 -7.21 -2.00
CA ASP A 70 -33.57 -6.10 -1.20
C ASP A 70 -32.68 -5.88 0.06
N LYS A 71 -32.61 -4.61 0.50
CA LYS A 71 -32.67 -4.03 1.87
C LYS A 71 -31.85 -4.53 3.09
N ILE A 72 -31.11 -3.55 3.67
CA ILE A 72 -31.05 -3.05 5.08
C ILE A 72 -30.63 -4.08 6.17
N SER A 73 -29.55 -3.88 6.95
CA SER A 73 -29.59 -3.02 8.15
C SER A 73 -28.22 -2.79 8.82
N ASN A 74 -28.14 -1.63 9.47
CA ASN A 74 -27.08 -1.20 10.40
C ASN A 74 -26.90 -2.17 11.58
N PHE A 75 -25.65 -2.41 11.98
CA PHE A 75 -25.31 -2.60 13.39
C PHE A 75 -23.94 -1.98 13.69
N SER A 76 -23.98 -0.90 14.48
CA SER A 76 -22.86 -0.39 15.24
C SER A 76 -22.45 -1.44 16.28
N ASN A 77 -21.14 -1.66 16.45
CA ASN A 77 -20.63 -2.08 17.76
C ASN A 77 -19.22 -1.56 18.00
N ASN A 78 -19.15 -0.88 19.14
CA ASN A 78 -18.03 -0.22 19.76
C ASN A 78 -17.07 -1.27 20.34
N SER A 79 -15.78 -1.18 20.04
CA SER A 79 -14.75 -1.81 20.88
C SER A 79 -13.44 -1.04 20.73
N ASN A 80 -13.19 -0.21 21.74
CA ASN A 80 -11.88 0.30 22.09
C ASN A 80 -10.90 -0.88 22.18
N ASN A 81 -9.77 -0.80 21.47
CA ASN A 81 -8.55 -1.46 21.91
C ASN A 81 -7.35 -0.61 21.48
N ASN A 82 -6.74 -0.01 22.51
CA ASN A 82 -5.44 0.61 22.47
C ASN A 82 -4.41 -0.46 22.03
N ASN A 83 -3.75 -0.26 20.90
CA ASN A 83 -2.55 -1.03 20.56
C ASN A 83 -1.34 -0.15 20.74
N SER A 84 -0.60 -0.47 21.80
CA SER A 84 0.77 -0.07 22.07
C SER A 84 1.73 -0.63 21.01
N ASP A 85 2.71 0.20 20.67
CA ASP A 85 3.92 -0.11 19.92
C ASP A 85 4.84 -1.14 20.63
N ASP A 86 5.84 -1.59 19.85
CA ASP A 86 7.05 -2.37 20.20
C ASP A 86 6.86 -3.89 20.40
N SER A 87 7.67 -4.82 19.88
CA SER A 87 8.98 -4.83 19.21
C SER A 87 9.10 -6.15 18.42
N ASP A 88 9.91 -6.21 17.36
CA ASP A 88 11.22 -6.88 17.44
C ASP A 88 11.98 -6.92 16.11
N SER A 89 13.27 -6.62 16.23
CA SER A 89 14.31 -6.81 15.24
C SER A 89 15.18 -8.00 15.63
N SER A 90 15.52 -8.88 14.70
CA SER A 90 16.91 -9.33 14.52
C SER A 90 17.03 -10.21 13.28
N THR A 91 18.23 -10.17 12.71
CA THR A 91 18.70 -10.97 11.60
C THR A 91 18.75 -12.45 11.94
N ASP A 92 18.46 -13.26 10.92
CA ASP A 92 18.52 -14.72 10.85
C ASP A 92 17.31 -15.51 11.41
N ASP A 93 16.56 -16.08 10.46
CA ASP A 93 15.60 -17.18 10.58
C ASP A 93 14.40 -17.13 11.57
N SER A 94 14.02 -15.99 12.13
CA SER A 94 12.78 -15.86 12.91
C SER A 94 11.67 -15.06 12.21
N ILE A 95 11.20 -15.54 11.04
CA ILE A 95 9.92 -15.02 10.48
C ILE A 95 8.78 -15.52 11.38
N VAL A 96 8.47 -14.77 12.44
CA VAL A 96 7.26 -15.01 13.23
C VAL A 96 6.08 -14.41 12.47
N TYR A 97 5.20 -15.26 11.96
CA TYR A 97 3.99 -14.80 11.28
C TYR A 97 3.05 -14.13 12.29
N ASN A 98 2.84 -12.82 12.14
CA ASN A 98 1.76 -12.11 12.84
C ASN A 98 0.41 -12.72 12.42
N LEU A 99 -0.47 -13.00 13.39
CA LEU A 99 -1.80 -13.56 13.14
C LEU A 99 -2.62 -12.70 12.16
N GLN A 100 -2.49 -11.37 12.28
CA GLN A 100 -3.19 -10.43 11.41
C GLN A 100 -2.66 -10.46 9.98
N SER A 101 -1.35 -10.59 9.79
CA SER A 101 -0.77 -10.67 8.44
C SER A 101 -1.15 -11.98 7.76
N LEU A 102 -1.15 -13.09 8.50
CA LEU A 102 -1.60 -14.39 8.00
C LEU A 102 -3.07 -14.36 7.59
N LEU A 103 -3.92 -13.68 8.37
CA LEU A 103 -5.32 -13.48 8.03
C LEU A 103 -5.48 -12.63 6.77
N SER A 104 -4.76 -11.52 6.65
CA SER A 104 -4.78 -10.65 5.46
C SER A 104 -4.34 -11.38 4.19
N ILE A 105 -3.26 -12.17 4.26
CA ILE A 105 -2.79 -13.01 3.15
C ILE A 105 -3.85 -14.06 2.78
N THR A 106 -4.49 -14.65 3.79
CA THR A 106 -5.56 -15.62 3.53
C THR A 106 -6.77 -14.95 2.86
N LYS A 107 -7.13 -13.74 3.29
CA LYS A 107 -8.22 -12.93 2.71
C LYS A 107 -7.94 -12.45 1.29
N SER A 108 -6.67 -12.24 0.92
CA SER A 108 -6.31 -11.88 -0.46
C SER A 108 -6.29 -13.07 -1.41
N MET A 109 -6.28 -14.31 -0.90
CA MET A 109 -6.36 -15.51 -1.72
C MET A 109 -7.76 -16.11 -1.82
N PHE A 110 -8.55 -15.99 -0.75
CA PHE A 110 -9.85 -16.64 -0.62
C PHE A 110 -10.93 -15.63 -0.27
N PHE A 111 -11.96 -15.59 -1.10
CA PHE A 111 -13.04 -14.63 -1.02
C PHE A 111 -14.38 -15.34 -0.89
N LYS A 112 -15.29 -14.74 -0.12
CA LYS A 112 -16.69 -15.19 -0.05
C LYS A 112 -17.45 -14.88 -1.34
N ASN A 113 -17.25 -13.67 -1.86
CA ASN A 113 -17.86 -13.17 -3.09
C ASN A 113 -16.76 -12.57 -3.96
N ALA A 114 -16.86 -12.74 -5.27
CA ALA A 114 -15.97 -12.12 -6.24
C ALA A 114 -16.80 -11.47 -7.36
N GLU A 115 -16.49 -10.21 -7.68
CA GLU A 115 -17.15 -9.47 -8.77
C GLU A 115 -16.64 -9.94 -10.14
N ASN A 116 -15.33 -10.16 -10.26
CA ASN A 116 -14.68 -10.60 -11.49
C ASN A 116 -14.40 -12.11 -11.46
N LYS A 117 -15.43 -12.93 -11.74
CA LYS A 117 -15.38 -14.40 -11.62
C LYS A 117 -14.29 -15.07 -12.46
N ASP A 118 -13.82 -14.43 -13.53
CA ASP A 118 -12.81 -15.00 -14.43
C ASP A 118 -11.44 -15.16 -13.77
N LEU A 119 -11.16 -14.36 -12.74
CA LEU A 119 -9.90 -14.41 -11.97
C LEU A 119 -9.92 -15.44 -10.84
N PHE A 120 -11.06 -16.07 -10.56
CA PHE A 120 -11.23 -16.95 -9.40
C PHE A 120 -11.75 -18.34 -9.80
N ASP A 121 -11.32 -19.34 -9.03
CA ASP A 121 -11.87 -20.68 -9.05
C ASP A 121 -12.85 -20.81 -7.87
N TYR A 122 -14.14 -20.96 -8.16
CA TYR A 122 -15.15 -21.22 -7.14
C TYR A 122 -15.23 -22.72 -6.85
N ALA A 123 -14.84 -23.13 -5.64
CA ALA A 123 -14.85 -24.53 -5.26
C ALA A 123 -15.08 -24.73 -3.75
N PHE A 124 -15.25 -26.00 -3.37
CA PHE A 124 -15.30 -26.42 -1.98
C PHE A 124 -13.88 -26.60 -1.45
N TYR A 125 -13.51 -25.83 -0.43
CA TYR A 125 -12.20 -25.89 0.20
C TYR A 125 -12.34 -26.30 1.67
N THR A 126 -11.60 -27.33 2.08
CA THR A 126 -11.44 -27.68 3.49
C THR A 126 -10.42 -26.75 4.15
N THR A 127 -10.39 -26.71 5.49
CA THR A 127 -9.34 -26.00 6.24
C THR A 127 -7.95 -26.45 5.81
N THR A 128 -7.77 -27.74 5.54
CA THR A 128 -6.52 -28.32 5.09
C THR A 128 -6.14 -27.84 3.70
N ASP A 129 -7.11 -27.73 2.78
CA ASP A 129 -6.87 -27.21 1.43
C ASP A 129 -6.43 -25.75 1.48
N ILE A 130 -7.12 -24.91 2.27
CA ILE A 130 -6.76 -23.50 2.44
C ILE A 130 -5.35 -23.40 3.02
N TYR A 131 -5.07 -24.13 4.11
CA TYR A 131 -3.75 -24.16 4.75
C TYR A 131 -2.64 -24.60 3.79
N ASN A 132 -2.87 -25.64 2.98
CA ASN A 132 -1.91 -26.12 1.99
C ASN A 132 -1.67 -25.07 0.89
N ASN A 133 -2.70 -24.35 0.46
CA ASN A 133 -2.55 -23.27 -0.52
C ASN A 133 -1.74 -22.09 0.03
N ILE A 134 -1.96 -21.71 1.29
CA ILE A 134 -1.17 -20.66 1.95
C ILE A 134 0.27 -21.13 2.16
N THR A 135 0.48 -22.39 2.53
CA THR A 135 1.83 -22.96 2.71
C THR A 135 2.64 -22.95 1.42
N LYS A 136 1.99 -23.04 0.24
CA LYS A 136 2.69 -22.86 -1.05
C LYS A 136 3.27 -21.45 -1.22
N GLN A 137 2.62 -20.43 -0.65
CA GLN A 137 3.11 -19.04 -0.67
C GLN A 137 4.03 -18.70 0.50
N LEU A 138 3.83 -19.39 1.64
CA LEU A 138 4.58 -19.24 2.88
C LEU A 138 5.19 -20.60 3.28
N PRO A 139 6.28 -21.05 2.64
CA PRO A 139 6.84 -22.39 2.86
C PRO A 139 7.28 -22.65 4.30
N ARG A 140 7.56 -21.59 5.06
CA ARG A 140 7.97 -21.66 6.47
C ARG A 140 6.79 -21.75 7.44
N LEU A 141 5.54 -21.50 7.01
CA LEU A 141 4.34 -21.54 7.85
C LEU A 141 4.20 -22.81 8.71
N PRO A 142 4.49 -24.03 8.20
CA PRO A 142 4.33 -25.25 8.99
C PRO A 142 5.23 -25.34 10.22
N LYS A 143 6.37 -24.62 10.24
CA LYS A 143 7.26 -24.55 11.41
C LYS A 143 6.62 -23.78 12.57
N PHE A 144 5.69 -22.87 12.28
CA PHE A 144 5.12 -21.94 13.27
C PHE A 144 3.66 -22.27 13.61
N MET A 145 2.87 -22.70 12.64
CA MET A 145 1.44 -22.92 12.81
C MET A 145 0.98 -24.19 12.09
N ASN A 146 0.32 -25.08 12.82
CA ASN A 146 -0.32 -26.26 12.23
C ASN A 146 -1.73 -25.94 11.69
N ALA A 147 -2.24 -26.81 10.83
CA ALA A 147 -3.56 -26.65 10.20
C ALA A 147 -4.72 -26.52 11.22
N SER A 148 -4.60 -27.11 12.41
CA SER A 148 -5.63 -27.02 13.47
C SER A 148 -5.69 -25.61 14.08
N LYS A 149 -4.53 -25.04 14.44
CA LYS A 149 -4.43 -23.64 14.91
C LYS A 149 -4.86 -22.67 13.81
N PHE A 150 -4.44 -22.89 12.57
CA PHE A 150 -4.89 -22.11 11.42
C PHE A 150 -6.42 -22.20 11.23
N GLY A 151 -7.02 -23.38 11.42
CA GLY A 151 -8.47 -23.58 11.38
C GLY A 151 -9.25 -22.79 12.43
N LYS A 152 -8.63 -22.47 13.56
CA LYS A 152 -9.20 -21.57 14.58
C LYS A 152 -9.13 -20.11 14.11
N LEU A 153 -8.04 -19.71 13.46
CA LEU A 153 -7.88 -18.37 12.87
C LEU A 153 -8.93 -18.09 11.80
N ILE A 154 -9.14 -19.01 10.86
CA ILE A 154 -10.13 -18.80 9.79
C ILE A 154 -11.56 -19.12 10.23
N LYS A 155 -11.83 -19.27 11.53
CA LYS A 155 -13.18 -19.64 12.02
C LYS A 155 -14.19 -18.50 11.82
N ASP A 156 -13.73 -17.27 11.66
CA ASP A 156 -14.55 -16.07 11.49
C ASP A 156 -15.54 -16.14 10.32
N LYS A 157 -16.60 -15.30 10.40
CA LYS A 157 -17.66 -15.18 9.39
C LYS A 157 -17.16 -14.64 8.04
N ASP A 158 -15.94 -14.10 8.01
CA ASP A 158 -15.33 -13.49 6.82
C ASP A 158 -15.10 -14.49 5.67
N PHE A 159 -14.86 -15.76 5.99
CA PHE A 159 -14.65 -16.82 5.00
C PHE A 159 -15.92 -17.65 4.74
N GLY A 160 -17.11 -17.12 5.02
CA GLY A 160 -18.39 -17.82 4.80
C GLY A 160 -18.68 -18.95 5.78
N GLU A 161 -19.82 -19.61 5.64
CA GLU A 161 -20.23 -20.67 6.57
C GLU A 161 -19.54 -22.01 6.28
N ARG A 162 -19.36 -22.81 7.34
CA ARG A 162 -18.86 -24.18 7.19
C ARG A 162 -20.00 -25.09 6.77
N VAL A 163 -19.87 -25.70 5.61
CA VAL A 163 -20.80 -26.70 5.08
C VAL A 163 -20.16 -28.09 5.12
N SER A 164 -20.98 -29.11 5.36
CA SER A 164 -20.57 -30.50 5.33
C SER A 164 -20.95 -31.10 3.99
N LYS A 165 -19.99 -31.71 3.29
CA LYS A 165 -20.21 -32.41 2.02
C LYS A 165 -19.77 -33.85 2.17
N ARG A 166 -20.53 -34.79 1.59
CA ARG A 166 -20.14 -36.20 1.55
C ARG A 166 -19.27 -36.42 0.31
N VAL A 167 -18.03 -36.86 0.52
CA VAL A 167 -17.07 -37.17 -0.55
C VAL A 167 -16.50 -38.55 -0.23
N GLU A 168 -16.57 -39.48 -1.18
CA GLU A 168 -16.07 -40.86 -1.03
C GLU A 168 -16.60 -41.55 0.25
N GLY A 169 -17.90 -41.35 0.54
CA GLY A 169 -18.57 -41.95 1.70
C GLY A 169 -18.30 -41.27 3.05
N LYS A 170 -17.30 -40.39 3.15
CA LYS A 170 -16.96 -39.64 4.37
C LYS A 170 -17.57 -38.24 4.34
N ASN A 171 -18.05 -37.78 5.50
CA ASN A 171 -18.50 -36.40 5.67
C ASN A 171 -17.31 -35.49 5.94
N ILE A 172 -16.97 -34.62 4.99
CA ILE A 172 -15.92 -33.63 5.12
C ILE A 172 -16.53 -32.24 5.33
N LYS A 173 -15.93 -31.45 6.23
CA LYS A 173 -16.37 -30.08 6.53
C LYS A 173 -15.44 -29.08 5.83
N GLY A 174 -16.01 -28.09 5.17
CA GLY A 174 -15.28 -27.07 4.41
C GLY A 174 -16.16 -25.86 4.14
N ARG A 175 -15.74 -25.02 3.19
CA ARG A 175 -16.44 -23.79 2.81
C ARG A 175 -16.42 -23.65 1.30
N MET A 176 -17.48 -23.05 0.76
CA MET A 176 -17.50 -22.66 -0.65
C MET A 176 -16.85 -21.28 -0.77
N LEU A 177 -15.73 -21.19 -1.49
CA LEU A 177 -14.94 -19.97 -1.60
C LEU A 177 -14.50 -19.75 -3.04
N TYR A 178 -14.33 -18.49 -3.40
CA TYR A 178 -13.62 -18.06 -4.60
C TYR A 178 -12.13 -18.00 -4.26
N LYS A 179 -11.33 -18.87 -4.87
CA LYS A 179 -9.88 -18.85 -4.75
C LYS A 179 -9.29 -18.13 -5.93
N LEU A 180 -8.37 -17.19 -5.71
CA LEU A 180 -7.66 -16.52 -6.80
C LEU A 180 -6.90 -17.56 -7.66
N LYS A 181 -7.00 -17.48 -8.99
CA LYS A 181 -6.28 -18.38 -9.91
C LYS A 181 -4.77 -18.18 -9.78
N HIS A 182 -4.00 -19.24 -10.06
CA HIS A 182 -2.55 -19.24 -9.83
C HIS A 182 -1.80 -18.18 -10.64
N ASN A 183 -2.25 -17.88 -11.86
CA ASN A 183 -1.70 -16.83 -12.71
C ASN A 183 -1.86 -15.42 -12.10
N ALA A 184 -2.90 -15.18 -11.31
CA ALA A 184 -3.13 -13.91 -10.62
C ALA A 184 -2.46 -13.84 -9.23
N ILE A 185 -1.96 -14.97 -8.71
CA ILE A 185 -1.33 -15.09 -7.38
C ILE A 185 0.14 -14.65 -7.37
N GLY A 186 0.82 -14.53 -8.51
CA GLY A 186 2.28 -14.31 -8.60
C GLY A 186 2.84 -13.17 -7.73
N ASN A 187 2.02 -12.18 -7.38
CA ASN A 187 2.40 -11.03 -6.54
C ASN A 187 2.26 -11.25 -5.02
N LEU A 188 1.72 -12.40 -4.57
CA LEU A 188 1.50 -12.74 -3.15
C LEU A 188 2.50 -13.76 -2.60
N VAL A 189 3.53 -14.10 -3.37
CA VAL A 189 4.69 -14.83 -2.85
C VAL A 189 5.43 -13.91 -1.88
N GLU A 190 5.95 -14.43 -0.77
CA GLU A 190 6.77 -13.72 0.24
C GLU A 190 7.78 -12.76 -0.43
N SER A 191 7.34 -11.51 -0.64
CA SER A 191 7.77 -10.65 -1.76
C SER A 191 9.07 -9.90 -1.48
N THR A 192 9.97 -10.52 -0.74
CA THR A 192 11.35 -10.03 -0.72
C THR A 192 12.05 -10.45 -2.00
N SER A 193 11.79 -11.64 -2.55
CA SER A 193 12.49 -12.13 -3.76
C SER A 193 12.01 -11.48 -5.04
N ALA A 194 10.70 -11.42 -5.33
CA ALA A 194 10.20 -10.81 -6.56
C ALA A 194 10.49 -9.30 -6.64
N PHE A 195 10.33 -8.57 -5.52
CA PHE A 195 10.75 -7.17 -5.42
C PHE A 195 12.26 -7.01 -5.55
N ARG A 196 13.08 -7.87 -4.92
CA ARG A 196 14.54 -7.89 -5.12
C ARG A 196 14.90 -8.17 -6.56
N THR A 197 14.21 -9.11 -7.21
CA THR A 197 14.44 -9.46 -8.62
C THR A 197 14.09 -8.29 -9.51
N GLU A 198 12.97 -7.59 -9.29
CA GLU A 198 12.63 -6.37 -10.03
C GLU A 198 13.68 -5.26 -9.82
N ILE A 199 13.97 -4.94 -8.55
CA ILE A 199 14.96 -3.91 -8.18
C ILE A 199 16.35 -4.22 -8.75
N ASN A 200 16.73 -5.51 -8.82
CA ASN A 200 18.03 -5.93 -9.35
C ASN A 200 18.02 -6.14 -10.89
N ASN A 201 16.86 -6.42 -11.51
CA ASN A 201 16.72 -6.61 -12.96
C ASN A 201 16.61 -5.29 -13.72
N ASP A 202 16.27 -4.19 -13.05
CA ASP A 202 16.29 -2.86 -13.62
C ASP A 202 17.73 -2.47 -13.99
N GLY A 203 18.11 -2.81 -15.22
CA GLY A 203 19.46 -2.68 -15.76
C GLY A 203 20.15 -1.38 -15.35
N SER A 204 21.06 -1.51 -14.37
CA SER A 204 22.17 -0.62 -13.96
C SER A 204 21.97 0.90 -13.82
N ASN A 205 20.79 1.45 -14.14
CA ASN A 205 20.58 2.88 -14.33
C ASN A 205 19.72 3.55 -13.25
N TRP A 206 19.13 2.78 -12.34
CA TRP A 206 18.41 3.31 -11.18
C TRP A 206 19.21 3.11 -9.89
N ILE A 207 19.21 4.13 -9.02
CA ILE A 207 19.73 4.05 -7.66
C ILE A 207 18.57 4.20 -6.69
N ASN A 208 18.47 3.28 -5.73
CA ASN A 208 17.53 3.41 -4.63
C ASN A 208 18.13 4.28 -3.53
N VAL A 209 17.49 5.40 -3.26
CA VAL A 209 17.84 6.34 -2.19
C VAL A 209 16.73 6.31 -1.15
N GLY A 210 17.10 6.11 0.11
CA GLY A 210 16.20 6.13 1.25
C GLY A 210 16.14 7.51 1.88
N TYR A 211 14.97 7.92 2.33
CA TYR A 211 14.81 9.11 3.15
C TYR A 211 13.90 8.83 4.36
N VAL A 212 14.39 9.22 5.53
CA VAL A 212 13.66 9.11 6.80
C VAL A 212 13.41 10.50 7.35
N ARG A 213 12.18 10.78 7.78
CA ARG A 213 11.87 12.03 8.49
C ARG A 213 11.07 11.76 9.74
N LYS A 214 11.45 12.41 10.83
CA LYS A 214 10.62 12.49 12.04
C LYS A 214 10.35 13.94 12.42
N SER A 215 9.09 14.20 12.79
CA SER A 215 8.68 15.49 13.33
C SER A 215 9.24 15.68 14.74
N PRO A 216 9.47 16.93 15.18
CA PRO A 216 9.75 17.21 16.57
C PRO A 216 8.64 16.65 17.47
N GLY A 217 9.02 16.07 18.60
CA GLY A 217 8.09 15.43 19.54
C GLY A 217 8.64 15.38 20.96
N ILE A 218 7.82 14.92 21.90
CA ILE A 218 8.15 14.88 23.33
C ILE A 218 9.07 13.72 23.71
N GLU A 219 9.37 12.80 22.79
CA GLU A 219 10.20 11.65 23.07
C GLU A 219 11.67 12.02 23.35
N SER A 220 12.34 11.17 24.13
CA SER A 220 13.75 11.33 24.45
C SER A 220 14.65 11.22 23.22
N VAL A 221 15.86 11.77 23.30
CA VAL A 221 16.87 11.70 22.22
C VAL A 221 17.21 10.25 21.87
N ALA A 222 17.37 9.38 22.88
CA ALA A 222 17.69 7.97 22.68
C ALA A 222 16.53 7.20 22.00
N THR A 223 15.30 7.44 22.45
CA THR A 223 14.09 6.87 21.82
C THR A 223 13.97 7.32 20.37
N ARG A 224 14.18 8.61 20.11
CA ARG A 224 14.14 9.18 18.75
C ARG A 224 15.19 8.55 17.84
N GLN A 225 16.42 8.40 18.34
CA GLN A 225 17.49 7.71 17.62
C GLN A 225 17.10 6.26 17.27
N GLY A 226 16.62 5.49 18.26
CA GLY A 226 16.21 4.10 18.01
C GLY A 226 15.08 3.97 16.98
N LEU A 227 14.12 4.90 17.00
CA LEU A 227 13.04 4.95 16.02
C LEU A 227 13.56 5.28 14.61
N LEU A 228 14.46 6.26 14.48
CA LEU A 228 15.06 6.63 13.20
C LEU A 228 15.92 5.49 12.63
N GLU A 229 16.73 4.84 13.47
CA GLU A 229 17.55 3.69 13.07
C GLU A 229 16.66 2.51 12.64
N ALA A 230 15.55 2.24 13.33
CA ALA A 230 14.59 1.23 12.91
C ALA A 230 13.98 1.54 11.52
N MET A 231 13.71 2.82 11.22
CA MET A 231 13.23 3.26 9.90
C MET A 231 14.34 3.09 8.84
N ILE A 232 15.58 3.48 9.14
CA ILE A 232 16.76 3.29 8.27
C ILE A 232 16.94 1.81 7.94
N MET A 233 16.89 0.93 8.94
CA MET A 233 17.03 -0.51 8.74
C MET A 233 15.92 -1.10 7.87
N LYS A 234 14.69 -0.57 7.94
CA LYS A 234 13.60 -0.96 7.02
C LYS A 234 13.92 -0.56 5.58
N LEU A 235 14.36 0.68 5.35
CA LEU A 235 14.74 1.14 4.02
C LEU A 235 15.89 0.31 3.43
N ARG A 236 16.91 0.02 4.24
CA ARG A 236 18.04 -0.81 3.82
C ARG A 236 17.63 -2.24 3.48
N ASN A 237 16.90 -2.90 4.38
CA ASN A 237 16.67 -4.34 4.26
C ASN A 237 15.48 -4.71 3.38
N ARG A 238 14.45 -3.85 3.34
CA ARG A 238 13.21 -4.08 2.58
C ARG A 238 13.16 -3.32 1.26
N CYS A 239 13.64 -2.08 1.24
CA CYS A 239 13.66 -1.24 0.03
C CYS A 239 14.99 -1.28 -0.73
N LEU A 240 16.01 -1.97 -0.18
CA LEU A 240 17.34 -2.11 -0.79
C LEU A 240 17.98 -0.76 -1.13
N CYS A 241 17.73 0.25 -0.30
CA CYS A 241 18.32 1.57 -0.46
C CYS A 241 19.84 1.48 -0.26
N ARG A 242 20.59 2.02 -1.22
CA ARG A 242 22.05 2.07 -1.20
C ARG A 242 22.55 3.23 -0.34
N TYR A 243 21.88 4.36 -0.44
CA TYR A 243 22.14 5.58 0.31
C TYR A 243 20.89 5.93 1.09
N ILE A 244 21.01 6.33 2.36
CA ILE A 244 19.90 6.65 3.24
C ILE A 244 20.18 7.96 3.94
N PHE A 245 19.29 8.93 3.79
CA PHE A 245 19.38 10.23 4.43
C PHE A 245 18.28 10.39 5.48
N ALA A 246 18.53 11.21 6.49
CA ALA A 246 17.58 11.38 7.59
C ALA A 246 17.44 12.84 8.04
N SER A 247 16.20 13.31 8.17
CA SER A 247 15.89 14.50 8.95
C SER A 247 15.31 14.10 10.30
N THR A 248 16.06 14.41 11.36
CA THR A 248 15.77 13.91 12.70
C THR A 248 14.69 14.70 13.42
N SER A 249 14.48 15.96 13.00
CA SER A 249 13.59 16.90 13.66
C SER A 249 13.14 18.01 12.69
N SER A 250 12.25 17.67 11.76
CA SER A 250 11.64 18.64 10.82
C SER A 250 10.16 18.37 10.67
N THR A 251 9.34 19.42 10.51
CA THR A 251 7.90 19.25 10.30
C THR A 251 7.62 18.90 8.83
N SER A 252 6.43 18.35 8.54
CA SER A 252 6.05 18.11 7.13
C SER A 252 5.81 19.40 6.35
N SER A 253 5.57 20.51 7.06
CA SER A 253 5.33 21.84 6.52
C SER A 253 6.59 22.69 6.36
N SER A 254 7.74 22.24 6.84
CA SER A 254 8.98 22.93 6.53
C SER A 254 9.37 22.64 5.08
N PRO A 255 9.69 23.68 4.28
CA PRO A 255 10.10 23.52 2.89
C PRO A 255 11.25 22.52 2.78
N ILE A 256 11.15 21.58 1.85
CA ILE A 256 12.13 20.49 1.73
C ILE A 256 13.55 21.02 1.51
N LEU A 257 13.69 22.08 0.70
CA LEU A 257 14.96 22.73 0.38
C LEU A 257 15.60 23.38 1.60
N GLU A 258 14.82 23.71 2.62
CA GLU A 258 15.29 24.42 3.80
C GLU A 258 15.51 23.53 5.03
N ARG A 259 15.17 22.24 4.93
CA ARG A 259 15.28 21.31 6.05
C ARG A 259 16.74 21.14 6.47
N ASP A 260 16.95 21.06 7.77
CA ASP A 260 18.26 20.81 8.38
C ASP A 260 19.32 21.91 8.17
N PHE A 261 19.02 23.05 7.51
CA PHE A 261 19.97 24.18 7.37
C PHE A 261 20.51 24.73 8.71
N LEU A 262 19.69 24.68 9.76
CA LEU A 262 20.04 25.21 11.08
C LEU A 262 20.57 24.14 12.04
N ALA A 263 20.64 22.88 11.61
CA ALA A 263 21.05 21.76 12.48
C ALA A 263 22.54 21.84 12.89
N ASP A 264 23.37 22.50 12.09
CA ASP A 264 24.80 22.66 12.39
C ASP A 264 25.13 23.90 13.25
N ASN A 265 24.27 24.91 13.28
CA ASN A 265 24.55 26.20 13.93
C ASN A 265 23.96 26.33 15.35
N ASN A 266 23.08 25.41 15.77
CA ASN A 266 22.49 25.42 17.11
C ASN A 266 23.24 24.45 18.04
N THR A 267 24.45 24.84 18.44
CA THR A 267 25.26 24.20 19.49
C THR A 267 24.60 24.20 20.89
N ASN A 268 23.43 24.82 21.06
CA ASN A 268 22.75 24.98 22.35
C ASN A 268 21.47 24.14 22.51
N SER A 269 21.09 23.29 21.55
CA SER A 269 19.99 22.35 21.75
C SER A 269 20.53 20.94 22.02
N ASN A 270 20.73 20.61 23.29
CA ASN A 270 21.10 19.27 23.79
C ASN A 270 20.08 18.16 23.42
N ASN A 271 19.07 18.46 22.60
CA ASN A 271 17.93 17.61 22.31
C ASN A 271 17.81 17.17 20.84
N ASN A 272 18.72 17.58 19.95
CA ASN A 272 18.65 17.19 18.53
C ASN A 272 19.71 16.12 18.19
N THR A 273 19.24 14.92 17.83
CA THR A 273 20.08 13.88 17.24
C THR A 273 20.58 14.38 15.88
N LYS A 274 21.89 14.38 15.64
CA LYS A 274 22.43 14.71 14.32
C LYS A 274 22.19 13.55 13.36
N ALA A 275 21.90 13.83 12.10
CA ALA A 275 21.74 12.76 11.10
C ALA A 275 23.02 11.89 10.98
N THR A 276 24.18 12.51 11.18
CA THR A 276 25.50 11.85 11.16
C THR A 276 25.75 10.92 12.35
N SER A 277 24.98 11.00 13.44
CA SER A 277 25.11 10.09 14.58
C SER A 277 24.25 8.83 14.46
N LEU A 278 23.40 8.74 13.44
CA LEU A 278 22.54 7.58 13.20
C LEU A 278 23.32 6.49 12.46
N ALA A 279 23.19 5.24 12.92
CA ALA A 279 23.81 4.11 12.24
C ALA A 279 23.28 3.97 10.81
N TYR A 280 24.20 3.85 9.83
CA TYR A 280 23.89 3.63 8.41
C TYR A 280 23.13 4.77 7.73
N CYS A 281 23.29 6.00 8.25
CA CYS A 281 22.82 7.23 7.63
C CYS A 281 23.96 7.89 6.86
N ASP A 282 23.72 8.29 5.62
CA ASP A 282 24.67 8.93 4.71
C ASP A 282 24.61 10.46 4.79
N GLY A 283 23.69 11.03 5.57
CA GLY A 283 23.60 12.47 5.80
C GLY A 283 22.19 12.95 6.11
N ASP A 284 22.02 14.27 6.17
CA ASP A 284 20.74 14.93 6.39
C ASP A 284 19.99 15.22 5.08
N THR A 285 18.92 16.02 5.14
CA THR A 285 18.16 16.40 3.94
C THR A 285 19.00 17.21 2.96
N GLN A 286 19.95 18.02 3.42
CA GLN A 286 20.80 18.83 2.53
C GLN A 286 21.78 17.92 1.77
N ALA A 287 22.41 16.98 2.46
CA ALA A 287 23.24 15.96 1.83
C ALA A 287 22.44 15.13 0.80
N MET A 288 21.16 14.85 1.07
CA MET A 288 20.28 14.19 0.11
C MET A 288 20.03 15.03 -1.13
N ILE A 289 19.70 16.31 -0.97
CA ILE A 289 19.42 17.23 -2.08
C ILE A 289 20.67 17.38 -2.94
N ASP A 290 21.83 17.56 -2.33
CA ASP A 290 23.11 17.61 -3.03
C ASP A 290 23.39 16.30 -3.77
N PHE A 291 23.18 15.15 -3.12
CA PHE A 291 23.36 13.84 -3.76
C PHE A 291 22.44 13.67 -4.98
N ILE A 292 21.17 14.04 -4.86
CA ILE A 292 20.19 13.96 -5.93
C ILE A 292 20.56 14.91 -7.07
N GLY A 293 20.93 16.15 -6.75
CA GLY A 293 21.29 17.19 -7.73
C GLY A 293 22.54 16.86 -8.54
N HIS A 294 23.49 16.14 -7.94
CA HIS A 294 24.74 15.73 -8.61
C HIS A 294 24.67 14.31 -9.21
N SER A 295 23.60 13.56 -8.98
CA SER A 295 23.46 12.21 -9.52
C SER A 295 23.12 12.24 -11.01
N ILE A 296 23.97 11.60 -11.80
CA ILE A 296 23.71 11.35 -13.23
C ILE A 296 22.82 10.13 -13.47
N LYS A 297 22.55 9.32 -12.43
CA LYS A 297 21.69 8.15 -12.51
C LYS A 297 20.27 8.49 -12.09
N LYS A 298 19.30 7.75 -12.63
CA LYS A 298 17.89 7.89 -12.23
C LYS A 298 17.74 7.46 -10.77
N ILE A 299 16.97 8.20 -9.98
CA ILE A 299 16.81 7.94 -8.54
C ILE A 299 15.40 7.44 -8.24
N ARG A 300 15.32 6.36 -7.47
CA ARG A 300 14.09 5.91 -6.81
C ARG A 300 14.16 6.31 -5.36
N LEU A 301 13.33 7.27 -4.97
CA LEU A 301 13.29 7.76 -3.60
C LEU A 301 12.28 6.92 -2.79
N CYS A 302 12.78 6.21 -1.77
CA CYS A 302 11.97 5.45 -0.84
C CYS A 302 11.86 6.23 0.48
N VAL A 303 10.65 6.68 0.82
CA VAL A 303 10.43 7.57 1.96
C VAL A 303 9.68 6.84 3.07
N ILE A 304 10.17 6.94 4.31
CA ILE A 304 9.38 6.63 5.50
C ILE A 304 9.15 7.91 6.28
N SER A 305 7.90 8.36 6.29
CA SER A 305 7.45 9.51 7.07
C SER A 305 5.96 9.40 7.40
N TYR A 306 5.53 10.03 8.48
CA TYR A 306 4.13 10.05 8.88
C TYR A 306 3.22 10.83 7.92
N ALA A 307 3.72 11.91 7.32
CA ALA A 307 2.94 12.83 6.49
C ALA A 307 3.46 12.93 5.04
N GLY A 308 4.12 11.88 4.55
CA GLY A 308 4.78 11.88 3.24
C GLY A 308 6.07 12.71 3.20
N LEU A 309 6.55 13.00 2.00
CA LEU A 309 7.80 13.74 1.78
C LEU A 309 7.68 15.22 2.17
N SER A 310 6.60 15.89 1.76
CA SER A 310 6.21 17.24 2.17
C SER A 310 4.69 17.38 2.10
N ASN A 311 4.12 18.29 2.88
CA ASN A 311 2.72 18.71 2.75
C ASN A 311 2.59 20.08 2.04
N ASN A 312 3.70 20.69 1.64
CA ASN A 312 3.73 21.91 0.85
C ASN A 312 3.55 21.55 -0.63
N PRO A 313 2.51 22.03 -1.33
CA PRO A 313 2.31 21.74 -2.75
C PRO A 313 3.36 22.37 -3.67
N GLY A 314 4.18 23.31 -3.16
CA GLY A 314 5.29 23.91 -3.89
C GLY A 314 6.63 23.18 -3.77
N ASP A 315 6.70 22.12 -2.95
CA ASP A 315 7.86 21.22 -2.84
C ASP A 315 7.73 20.04 -3.81
#